data_AF-K7LHF2-F1
#
_entry.id   AF-K7LHF2-F1
#
_cell.length_a   1.000
_cell.length_b   1.000
_cell.length_c   1.000
_cell.angle_alpha   90.00
_cell.angle_beta   90.00
_cell.angle_gamma   90.00
#
_symmetry.space_group_name_H-M   'P 1'
#
loop_
_entity.id
_entity.type
_entity.pdbx_description
1 polymer ?
#
loop_
_entity_poly.entity_id
_entity_poly.type
_entity_poly.pdbx_seq_one_letter_code
_entity_poly.pdbx_strand_id
1 'polypeptide(L)'
;MAALLVLATLSDTHNITNILAKHPEFSTFKHYLTLSHLVPEINGKTTITVCAVNKAAMSDLLSKHPSIYTVKNVLSLHVLLDYFGAKKHH
;
A
#
# COMPACT_ATOMS: atom_id res chain seq x y z
N MET A 1 10.57 -41.63 -13.05
CA MET A 1 9.67 -40.81 -12.20
C MET A 1 10.07 -39.37 -12.41
N ALA A 2 9.20 -38.57 -13.02
CA ALA A 2 9.52 -37.21 -13.45
C ALA A 2 9.85 -36.33 -12.22
N ALA A 3 11.06 -35.81 -12.16
CA ALA A 3 11.48 -34.88 -11.13
C ALA A 3 10.68 -33.57 -11.31
N LEU A 4 9.75 -33.32 -10.39
CA LEU A 4 8.93 -32.13 -10.36
C LEU A 4 9.83 -30.94 -9.98
N LEU A 5 10.42 -30.29 -10.97
CA LEU A 5 11.24 -29.08 -10.79
C LEU A 5 10.30 -27.95 -10.37
N VAL A 6 10.12 -27.77 -9.06
CA VAL A 6 9.42 -26.59 -8.51
C VAL A 6 10.39 -25.42 -8.67
N LEU A 7 10.25 -24.66 -9.78
CA LEU A 7 10.88 -23.35 -9.89
C LEU A 7 10.17 -22.43 -8.88
N ALA A 8 10.64 -22.43 -7.64
CA ALA A 8 10.28 -21.40 -6.68
C ALA A 8 10.88 -20.08 -7.21
N THR A 9 10.09 -19.29 -7.92
CA THR A 9 10.47 -17.92 -8.26
C THR A 9 10.61 -17.16 -6.94
N LEU A 10 11.84 -16.90 -6.52
CA LEU A 10 12.16 -15.97 -5.44
C LEU A 10 11.70 -14.59 -5.91
N SER A 11 10.43 -14.29 -5.68
CA SER A 11 9.88 -12.97 -5.91
C SER A 11 10.39 -12.14 -4.75
N ASP A 12 11.25 -11.15 -5.00
CA ASP A 12 11.60 -10.16 -3.99
C ASP A 12 10.30 -9.54 -3.49
N THR A 13 9.87 -10.00 -2.31
CA THR A 13 8.60 -9.60 -1.74
C THR A 13 8.82 -8.21 -1.15
N HIS A 14 8.59 -7.19 -1.97
CA HIS A 14 8.72 -5.81 -1.53
C HIS A 14 7.63 -5.55 -0.50
N ASN A 15 8.03 -5.30 0.75
CA ASN A 15 7.10 -4.96 1.82
C ASN A 15 7.08 -3.45 2.03
N ILE A 16 5.96 -2.81 1.68
CA ILE A 16 5.78 -1.36 1.80
C ILE A 16 6.01 -0.85 3.23
N THR A 17 5.69 -1.64 4.26
CA THR A 17 5.94 -1.21 5.65
C THR A 17 7.42 -1.17 5.98
N ASN A 18 8.23 -2.08 5.42
CA ASN A 18 9.68 -2.11 5.57
C ASN A 18 10.34 -0.97 4.79
N ILE A 19 9.81 -0.64 3.60
CA ILE A 19 10.28 0.49 2.80
C ILE A 19 10.01 1.80 3.55
N LEU A 20 8.77 2.02 4.00
CA LEU A 20 8.39 3.23 4.75
C LEU A 20 9.00 3.30 6.15
N ALA A 21 9.42 2.19 6.75
CA ALA A 21 10.10 2.20 8.05
C ALA A 21 11.44 2.93 8.03
N LYS A 22 12.09 3.02 6.85
CA LYS A 22 13.34 3.78 6.67
C LYS A 22 13.12 5.31 6.65
N HIS A 23 11.86 5.75 6.58
CA HIS A 23 11.43 7.12 6.38
C HIS A 23 10.47 7.57 7.50
N PRO A 24 10.98 8.08 8.64
CA PRO A 24 10.15 8.43 9.79
C PRO A 24 9.08 9.49 9.49
N GLU A 25 9.29 10.33 8.47
CA GLU A 25 8.36 11.32 7.94
C GLU A 25 7.04 10.71 7.42
N PHE A 26 7.06 9.43 7.04
CA PHE A 26 5.89 8.67 6.56
C PHE A 26 5.32 7.72 7.62
N SER A 27 5.73 7.82 8.88
CA SER A 27 5.27 6.94 9.97
C SER A 27 3.75 6.93 10.14
N THR A 28 3.09 8.09 10.08
CA THR A 28 1.62 8.20 10.14
C THR A 28 0.97 7.56 8.92
N PHE A 29 1.48 7.82 7.72
CA PHE A 29 0.97 7.20 6.49
C PHE A 29 1.08 5.67 6.53
N LYS A 30 2.25 5.14 6.92
CA LYS A 30 2.46 3.70 7.15
C LYS A 30 1.45 3.12 8.13
N HIS A 31 1.20 3.80 9.25
CA HIS A 31 0.24 3.34 10.26
C HIS A 31 -1.17 3.22 9.67
N TYR A 32 -1.63 4.22 8.92
CA TYR A 32 -2.95 4.17 8.29
C TYR A 32 -3.04 3.17 7.12
N LEU A 33 -1.95 2.90 6.39
CA LEU A 33 -1.92 1.80 5.42
C LEU A 33 -2.18 0.44 6.10
N THR A 34 -1.60 0.22 7.28
CA THR A 34 -1.86 -1.01 8.06
C THR A 34 -3.30 -1.06 8.55
N LEU A 35 -3.81 0.02 9.15
CA LEU A 35 -5.18 0.07 9.68
C LEU A 35 -6.26 -0.03 8.59
N SER A 36 -6.00 0.49 7.39
CA SER A 36 -6.92 0.41 6.25
C SER A 36 -6.82 -0.92 5.49
N HIS A 37 -5.93 -1.82 5.92
CA HIS A 37 -5.63 -3.10 5.26
C HIS A 37 -5.09 -2.96 3.82
N LEU A 38 -4.49 -1.81 3.49
CA LEU A 38 -3.89 -1.60 2.16
C LEU A 38 -2.52 -2.27 2.01
N VAL A 39 -1.83 -2.61 3.12
CA VAL A 39 -0.49 -3.21 3.07
C VAL A 39 -0.45 -4.53 2.28
N PRO A 40 -1.31 -5.54 2.53
CA PRO A 40 -1.32 -6.75 1.70
C PRO A 40 -1.68 -6.47 0.25
N GLU A 41 -2.58 -5.52 0.00
CA GLU A 41 -3.02 -5.15 -1.36
C GLU A 41 -1.89 -4.50 -2.18
N ILE A 42 -1.04 -3.71 -1.53
CA ILE A 42 0.15 -3.09 -2.15
C ILE A 42 1.24 -4.13 -2.38
N ASN A 43 1.55 -4.92 -1.35
CA ASN A 43 2.61 -5.93 -1.41
C ASN A 43 2.32 -7.04 -2.42
N GLY A 44 1.03 -7.28 -2.74
CA GLY A 44 0.61 -8.25 -3.75
C GLY A 44 0.78 -7.78 -5.20
N LYS A 45 1.18 -6.52 -5.45
CA LYS A 45 1.34 -5.99 -6.81
C LYS A 45 2.77 -6.14 -7.29
N THR A 46 2.93 -6.64 -8.52
CA THR A 46 4.23 -6.77 -9.20
C THR A 46 4.90 -5.42 -9.47
N THR A 47 4.11 -4.40 -9.82
CA THR A 47 4.59 -3.03 -10.03
C THR A 47 3.51 -2.06 -9.56
N ILE A 48 3.91 -1.05 -8.79
CA ILE A 48 3.01 -0.05 -8.22
C ILE A 48 3.79 1.23 -7.90
N THR A 49 3.14 2.38 -8.11
CA THR A 49 3.65 3.69 -7.67
C THR A 49 2.85 4.15 -6.46
N VAL A 50 3.53 4.38 -5.33
CA VAL A 50 2.89 4.87 -4.10
C VAL A 50 3.33 6.31 -3.83
N CYS A 51 2.40 7.26 -3.93
CA CYS A 51 2.63 8.64 -3.53
C CYS A 51 2.55 8.76 -1.99
N ALA A 52 3.70 8.63 -1.33
CA ALA A 52 3.77 8.70 0.13
C ALA A 52 3.39 10.09 0.65
N VAL A 53 2.48 10.13 1.62
CA VAL A 53 2.01 11.38 2.25
C VAL A 53 2.77 11.60 3.54
N ASN A 54 3.43 12.76 3.67
CA ASN A 54 4.17 13.08 4.89
C ASN A 54 3.24 13.31 6.09
N LYS A 55 3.82 13.27 7.29
CA LYS A 55 3.10 13.48 8.56
C LYS A 55 2.28 14.79 8.60
N ALA A 56 2.78 15.87 8.01
CA ALA A 56 2.09 17.17 8.01
C ALA A 56 0.79 17.12 7.20
N ALA A 57 0.83 16.62 5.96
CA ALA A 57 -0.35 16.46 5.12
C ALA A 57 -1.33 15.42 5.68
N MET A 58 -0.82 14.33 6.29
CA MET A 58 -1.66 13.38 7.03
C MET A 58 -2.37 14.05 8.22
N SER A 59 -1.69 14.94 8.95
CA SER A 59 -2.31 15.66 10.07
C SER A 59 -3.45 16.54 9.60
N ASP A 60 -3.29 17.24 8.48
CA ASP A 60 -4.35 18.06 7.88
C ASP A 60 -5.55 17.19 7.45
N LEU A 61 -5.30 16.05 6.80
CA LEU A 61 -6.34 15.09 6.42
C LEU A 61 -7.13 14.59 7.66
N LEU A 62 -6.42 14.26 8.74
CA LEU A 62 -7.00 13.68 9.95
C LEU A 62 -7.68 14.72 10.86
N SER A 63 -7.31 16.00 10.74
CA SER A 63 -7.93 17.11 11.48
C SER A 63 -9.44 17.22 11.22
N LYS A 64 -9.89 16.74 10.07
CA LYS A 64 -11.30 16.72 9.65
C LYS A 64 -12.09 15.55 10.27
N HIS A 65 -11.47 14.79 11.19
CA HIS A 65 -12.03 13.59 11.80
C HIS A 65 -12.70 12.62 10.79
N PRO A 66 -12.03 12.28 9.68
CA PRO A 66 -12.58 11.35 8.71
C PRO A 66 -12.75 9.96 9.30
N SER A 67 -13.78 9.24 8.86
CA SER A 67 -13.91 7.81 9.17
C SER A 67 -12.75 7.01 8.57
N ILE A 68 -12.43 5.85 9.15
CA ILE A 68 -11.36 4.97 8.62
C ILE A 68 -11.62 4.57 7.16
N TYR A 69 -12.89 4.44 6.76
CA TYR A 69 -13.29 4.20 5.38
C TYR A 69 -12.91 5.37 4.45
N THR A 70 -13.14 6.61 4.89
CA THR A 70 -12.75 7.80 4.14
C THR A 70 -11.23 7.90 4.03
N VAL A 71 -10.50 7.61 5.12
CA VAL A 71 -9.03 7.55 5.09
C VAL A 71 -8.53 6.48 4.13
N LYS A 72 -9.14 5.28 4.13
CA LYS A 72 -8.83 4.22 3.17
C LYS A 72 -8.99 4.74 1.75
N ASN A 73 -10.10 5.40 1.40
CA ASN A 73 -10.34 5.90 0.05
C ASN A 73 -9.28 6.94 -0.40
N VAL A 74 -8.92 7.87 0.49
CA VAL A 74 -7.89 8.88 0.20
C VAL A 74 -6.50 8.26 0.05
N LEU A 75 -6.15 7.30 0.92
CA LEU A 75 -4.89 6.57 0.81
C LEU A 75 -4.87 5.70 -0.45
N SER A 76 -5.98 5.05 -0.78
CA SER A 76 -6.12 4.29 -2.03
C SER A 76 -5.85 5.16 -3.24
N LEU A 77 -6.31 6.43 -3.28
CA LEU A 77 -5.99 7.33 -4.38
C LEU A 77 -4.48 7.60 -4.51
N HIS A 78 -3.77 7.78 -3.40
CA HIS A 78 -2.33 8.08 -3.37
C HIS A 78 -1.46 6.87 -3.72
N VAL A 79 -1.84 5.73 -3.21
CA VAL A 79 -1.18 4.45 -3.47
C VAL A 79 -1.48 3.98 -4.89
N LEU A 80 -2.59 4.44 -5.46
CA LEU A 80 -3.22 3.75 -6.57
C LEU A 80 -3.92 4.65 -7.58
N LEU A 81 -3.19 5.61 -8.16
CA LEU A 81 -3.58 6.10 -9.50
C LEU A 81 -3.87 4.92 -10.48
N ASP A 82 -3.35 3.71 -10.21
CA ASP A 82 -3.67 2.45 -10.92
C ASP A 82 -4.66 1.46 -10.24
N TYR A 83 -5.25 1.68 -9.06
CA TYR A 83 -6.22 0.70 -8.47
C TYR A 83 -7.61 0.88 -8.99
N PHE A 84 -7.96 2.11 -9.37
CA PHE A 84 -9.15 2.34 -10.19
C PHE A 84 -8.99 1.76 -11.60
N GLY A 85 -7.78 1.35 -12.01
CA GLY A 85 -7.51 0.83 -13.35
C GLY A 85 -7.95 -0.61 -13.61
N ALA A 86 -8.13 -1.48 -12.60
CA ALA A 86 -8.20 -2.93 -12.89
C ALA A 86 -9.07 -3.80 -11.97
N LYS A 87 -10.13 -3.28 -11.36
CA LYS A 87 -11.35 -4.12 -11.24
C LYS A 87 -12.09 -4.10 -12.59
N LYS A 88 -11.38 -4.48 -13.66
CA LYS A 88 -12.00 -4.89 -14.90
C LYS A 88 -12.56 -6.27 -14.66
N HIS A 89 -13.85 -6.27 -14.42
CA HIS A 89 -14.79 -7.36 -14.56
C HIS A 89 -14.41 -8.29 -15.73
N HIS A 90 -13.87 -9.47 -15.44
CA HIS A 90 -14.03 -10.65 -16.30
C HIS A 90 -14.11 -11.88 -15.41
#